data_AF-A0A3M1TIV0-F1
#
_entry.id   AF-A0A3M1TIV0-F1
#
_cell.length_a   1.000
_cell.length_b   1.000
_cell.length_c   1.000
_cell.angle_alpha   90.00
_cell.angle_beta   90.00
_cell.angle_gamma   90.00
#
_symmetry.space_group_name_H-M   'P 1'
#
loop_
_entity.id
_entity.type
_entity.pdbx_description
1 polymer ?
#
loop_
_entity_poly.entity_id
_entity_poly.type
_entity_poly.pdbx_seq_one_letter_code
_entity_poly.pdbx_strand_id
1 'polypeptide(L)'
;MVPMPRPWRRSCGPGSRTPTVTSRAPMRRRKKPSSAARRARPPPAAERRQRRRRPIRGLRSLDGVDVVGARSDPAGLDPECRRLLEAWRRAPDARARERFYLEEILPVVLPRFVARPLTGAPPEFRRPRFLVSLVGRSFRGAALLSALLKPERVLLLRTRPLPALGAREPSALESVARAAGLPLDAIEHQVLEYEDDLAVAEELRQFGHRTRCARDEIAVDVTDGEGRFGIAAALAAQAAGARLLMVDHERWDPALVAPVPFTEYPRHLGDPMAVLASAAIGRICSAFDAGHYGDAATRAAELAERMLQPAEARCLERVSRGYGAWHAFRYDEARRHLGEAKALLDRRADPAWPWLPAVRERLDSHLAILDALEGAGPRPATFEEGAPLILSQLAAARRALAQADLDDAVLLYHGAVERVVDLVLWTRFGLDDRNPDFSSVSLDQARFDAVGPLVFDRYEPGAPRGPILYRNGIQLLHTLAPELLAEQDIGPLKGLGRMRNELVHGLVPRHPRATEVASVFRKVAPFWARLFGGLDRFEAQLADYAFPRLTGEAEVAGGA
;
A
#
# COMPACT_ATOMS: atom_id res chain seq x y z
N MET A 1 -2.69 17.88 57.27
CA MET A 1 -3.15 16.48 57.28
C MET A 1 -4.66 16.48 57.31
N VAL A 2 -5.27 16.20 56.16
CA VAL A 2 -6.72 16.17 55.92
C VAL A 2 -6.98 14.86 55.17
N PRO A 3 -7.98 14.04 55.55
CA PRO A 3 -8.11 12.69 55.02
C PRO A 3 -8.77 12.68 53.63
N MET A 4 -8.19 11.88 52.73
CA MET A 4 -8.73 11.57 51.41
C MET A 4 -9.97 10.67 51.51
N PRO A 5 -10.95 10.80 50.59
CA PRO A 5 -12.02 9.83 50.41
C PRO A 5 -11.57 8.65 49.52
N ARG A 6 -11.92 7.43 49.95
CA ARG A 6 -11.68 6.17 49.22
C ARG A 6 -12.72 5.94 48.11
N PRO A 7 -12.36 5.18 47.05
CA PRO A 7 -13.18 5.00 45.86
C PRO A 7 -14.29 3.94 46.00
N TRP A 8 -15.35 4.15 45.22
CA TRP A 8 -16.51 3.27 45.06
C TRP A 8 -16.13 1.89 44.49
N ARG A 9 -16.51 0.82 45.20
CA ARG A 9 -16.50 -0.57 44.71
C ARG A 9 -17.87 -0.90 44.11
N ARG A 10 -17.89 -1.40 42.87
CA ARG A 10 -19.06 -2.08 42.29
C ARG A 10 -19.12 -3.52 42.81
N SER A 11 -20.25 -3.86 43.43
CA SER A 11 -20.60 -5.21 43.87
C SER A 11 -21.26 -6.00 42.75
N CYS A 12 -20.68 -7.14 42.37
CA CYS A 12 -21.35 -8.19 41.62
C CYS A 12 -22.11 -9.10 42.61
N GLY A 13 -23.40 -9.31 42.38
CA GLY A 13 -24.23 -10.28 43.11
C GLY A 13 -24.66 -11.44 42.19
N PRO A 14 -24.74 -12.69 42.70
CA PRO A 14 -25.04 -13.88 41.92
C PRO A 14 -26.54 -14.22 41.91
N GLY A 15 -27.02 -14.84 40.83
CA GLY A 15 -28.40 -15.30 40.70
C GLY A 15 -28.54 -16.49 39.76
N SER A 16 -28.30 -17.69 40.29
CA SER A 16 -28.66 -18.96 39.67
C SER A 16 -30.15 -19.27 39.86
N ARG A 17 -30.83 -19.81 38.84
CA ARG A 17 -31.85 -20.87 38.98
C ARG A 17 -32.30 -21.40 37.61
N THR A 18 -32.10 -22.70 37.41
CA THR A 18 -32.76 -23.58 36.43
C THR A 18 -34.27 -23.73 36.71
N PRO A 19 -35.06 -24.22 35.74
CA PRO A 19 -35.50 -25.61 35.86
C PRO A 19 -35.52 -26.43 34.57
N THR A 20 -35.23 -27.71 34.72
CA THR A 20 -35.42 -28.87 33.84
C THR A 20 -36.89 -29.36 33.99
N VAL A 21 -37.63 -29.96 33.04
CA VAL A 21 -37.58 -31.37 32.59
C VAL A 21 -38.75 -31.66 31.59
N THR A 22 -38.45 -32.40 30.50
CA THR A 22 -39.30 -33.31 29.66
C THR A 22 -40.44 -32.75 28.77
N SER A 23 -40.79 -33.31 27.59
CA SER A 23 -40.71 -34.71 27.11
C SER A 23 -40.75 -34.86 25.56
N ARG A 24 -40.17 -35.96 25.05
CA ARG A 24 -40.59 -36.89 23.95
C ARG A 24 -41.38 -36.32 22.75
N ALA A 25 -41.08 -36.62 21.48
CA ALA A 25 -40.94 -37.95 20.87
C ALA A 25 -40.32 -37.89 19.43
N PRO A 26 -39.89 -39.03 18.83
CA PRO A 26 -39.06 -39.11 17.62
C PRO A 26 -39.77 -39.69 16.38
N MET A 27 -39.36 -39.34 15.16
CA MET A 27 -39.65 -40.02 13.88
C MET A 27 -38.90 -39.23 12.77
N ARG A 28 -38.26 -39.76 11.71
CA ARG A 28 -38.29 -41.05 11.03
C ARG A 28 -36.97 -41.25 10.27
N ARG A 29 -36.39 -42.45 10.39
CA ARG A 29 -35.45 -43.02 9.43
C ARG A 29 -36.21 -43.42 8.15
N ARG A 30 -35.69 -43.09 6.96
CA ARG A 30 -35.97 -43.78 5.68
C ARG A 30 -34.64 -44.33 5.18
N LYS A 31 -34.39 -45.63 5.38
CA LYS A 31 -34.58 -46.75 4.42
C LYS A 31 -33.88 -46.53 3.07
N LYS A 32 -32.76 -47.26 2.93
CA LYS A 32 -32.17 -47.74 1.67
C LYS A 32 -33.24 -48.42 0.79
N PRO A 33 -32.97 -48.49 -0.53
CA PRO A 33 -33.08 -49.76 -1.21
C PRO A 33 -31.74 -50.18 -1.83
N SER A 34 -31.57 -51.49 -1.88
CA SER A 34 -30.44 -52.24 -2.40
C SER A 34 -30.51 -52.43 -3.91
N SER A 35 -29.33 -52.72 -4.47
CA SER A 35 -29.06 -53.72 -5.51
C SER A 35 -29.79 -53.62 -6.86
N ALA A 36 -29.04 -53.25 -7.90
CA ALA A 36 -29.15 -53.91 -9.20
C ALA A 36 -27.76 -53.99 -9.83
N ALA A 37 -27.26 -55.21 -9.93
CA ALA A 37 -26.05 -55.56 -10.65
C ALA A 37 -26.24 -55.30 -12.15
N ARG A 38 -25.32 -54.53 -12.76
CA ARG A 38 -25.06 -54.61 -14.20
C ARG A 38 -23.57 -54.78 -14.41
N ARG A 39 -23.22 -55.99 -14.85
CA ARG A 39 -21.92 -56.35 -15.41
C ARG A 39 -21.67 -55.46 -16.65
N ALA A 40 -20.71 -54.56 -16.58
CA ALA A 40 -20.15 -53.91 -17.75
C ALA A 40 -18.95 -54.73 -18.25
N ARG A 41 -19.04 -55.22 -19.49
CA ARG A 41 -17.94 -55.85 -20.23
C ARG A 41 -16.78 -54.85 -20.41
N PRO A 42 -15.52 -55.30 -20.44
CA PRO A 42 -14.42 -54.43 -20.85
C PRO A 42 -14.50 -54.15 -22.36
N PRO A 43 -14.18 -52.93 -22.83
CA PRO A 43 -13.99 -52.69 -24.25
C PRO A 43 -12.63 -53.27 -24.71
N PRO A 44 -12.51 -53.65 -25.99
CA PRO A 44 -11.34 -54.32 -26.53
C PRO A 44 -10.16 -53.36 -26.70
N ALA A 45 -8.97 -53.96 -26.72
CA ALA A 45 -7.73 -53.32 -27.10
C ALA A 45 -7.76 -52.84 -28.57
N ALA A 46 -6.89 -51.85 -28.84
CA ALA A 46 -6.55 -51.24 -30.13
C ALA A 46 -7.41 -50.03 -30.56
N GLU A 47 -6.85 -48.82 -30.42
CA GLU A 47 -6.27 -48.13 -31.57
C GLU A 47 -5.52 -46.86 -31.14
N ARG A 48 -4.22 -46.84 -31.44
CA ARG A 48 -3.37 -45.65 -31.38
C ARG A 48 -3.92 -44.60 -32.36
N ARG A 49 -4.39 -43.46 -31.85
CA ARG A 49 -4.52 -42.24 -32.66
C ARG A 49 -3.67 -41.12 -32.06
N GLN A 50 -2.62 -40.78 -32.81
CA GLN A 50 -1.81 -39.58 -32.68
C GLN A 50 -2.71 -38.34 -32.60
N ARG A 51 -2.83 -37.74 -31.41
CA ARG A 51 -3.34 -36.38 -31.28
C ARG A 51 -2.23 -35.42 -31.68
N ARG A 52 -2.23 -35.00 -32.95
CA ARG A 52 -1.56 -33.79 -33.40
C ARG A 52 -2.12 -32.61 -32.59
N ARG A 53 -1.27 -31.99 -31.76
CA ARG A 53 -1.57 -30.70 -31.13
C ARG A 53 -1.76 -29.67 -32.25
N ARG A 54 -2.99 -29.21 -32.46
CA ARG A 54 -3.25 -27.97 -33.20
C ARG A 54 -2.91 -26.80 -32.26
N PRO A 55 -2.21 -25.76 -32.74
CA PRO A 55 -1.95 -24.58 -31.93
C PRO A 55 -3.26 -23.85 -31.62
N ILE A 56 -3.39 -23.41 -30.38
CA ILE A 56 -4.46 -22.52 -29.93
C ILE A 56 -4.23 -21.17 -30.62
N ARG A 57 -5.06 -20.84 -31.62
CA ARG A 57 -5.17 -19.49 -32.20
C ARG A 57 -5.88 -18.62 -31.16
N GLY A 58 -5.21 -17.61 -30.60
CA GLY A 58 -5.91 -16.64 -29.73
C GLY A 58 -5.10 -15.77 -28.78
N LEU A 59 -3.78 -15.96 -28.61
CA LEU A 59 -2.94 -15.01 -27.89
C LEU A 59 -2.28 -14.06 -28.89
N ARG A 60 -2.84 -12.85 -29.01
CA ARG A 60 -2.13 -11.71 -29.61
C ARG A 60 -0.86 -11.51 -28.80
N SER A 61 0.26 -11.39 -29.51
CA SER A 61 1.57 -11.17 -28.95
C SER A 61 1.57 -9.89 -28.10
N LEU A 62 2.17 -10.00 -26.92
CA LEU A 62 2.72 -8.86 -26.20
C LEU A 62 4.03 -8.45 -26.91
N ASP A 63 3.92 -8.07 -28.19
CA ASP A 63 5.01 -7.45 -28.93
C ASP A 63 5.05 -5.98 -28.52
N GLY A 64 5.87 -5.67 -27.53
CA GLY A 64 5.98 -4.29 -27.03
C GLY A 64 7.04 -4.05 -25.97
N VAL A 65 7.98 -4.98 -25.80
CA VAL A 65 9.22 -4.72 -25.06
C VAL A 65 10.35 -4.97 -26.04
N ASP A 66 10.83 -3.89 -26.66
CA ASP A 66 12.09 -3.89 -27.41
C ASP A 66 13.20 -4.24 -26.42
N VAL A 67 13.53 -5.52 -26.32
CA VAL A 67 14.76 -5.98 -25.68
C VAL A 67 15.89 -5.62 -26.63
N VAL A 68 16.38 -4.38 -26.53
CA VAL A 68 17.62 -3.93 -27.15
C VAL A 68 18.77 -4.59 -26.40
N GLY A 69 18.98 -5.88 -26.67
CA GLY A 69 20.19 -6.63 -26.30
C GLY A 69 20.93 -6.95 -27.58
N ALA A 70 22.16 -6.45 -27.72
CA ALA A 70 23.04 -6.71 -28.84
C ALA A 70 23.08 -8.22 -29.14
N ARG A 71 22.51 -8.62 -30.29
CA ARG A 71 22.56 -10.00 -30.75
C ARG A 71 24.02 -10.35 -31.03
N SER A 72 24.60 -11.23 -30.23
CA SER A 72 25.94 -11.77 -30.48
C SER A 72 25.84 -12.65 -31.73
N ASP A 73 26.38 -12.17 -32.85
CA ASP A 73 26.53 -12.98 -34.07
C ASP A 73 27.60 -14.07 -33.80
N PRO A 74 27.44 -15.35 -34.18
CA PRO A 74 28.50 -16.34 -33.95
C PRO A 74 29.70 -16.07 -34.89
N ALA A 75 29.53 -15.17 -35.87
CA ALA A 75 30.61 -14.58 -36.64
C ALA A 75 31.53 -13.69 -35.78
N GLY A 76 31.03 -13.18 -34.65
CA GLY A 76 31.80 -12.43 -33.65
C GLY A 76 32.53 -13.29 -32.61
N LEU A 77 32.38 -14.62 -32.64
CA LEU A 77 33.17 -15.51 -31.80
C LEU A 77 34.61 -15.57 -32.32
N ASP A 78 35.57 -15.45 -31.41
CA ASP A 78 36.97 -15.68 -31.73
C ASP A 78 37.19 -17.13 -32.24
N PRO A 79 38.31 -17.38 -32.96
CA PRO A 79 38.58 -18.70 -33.55
C PRO A 79 38.58 -19.85 -32.53
N GLU A 80 38.98 -19.59 -31.28
CA GLU A 80 39.01 -20.60 -30.23
C GLU A 80 37.61 -21.00 -29.79
N CYS A 81 36.73 -20.02 -29.52
CA CYS A 81 35.33 -20.27 -29.17
C CYS A 81 34.60 -21.02 -30.29
N ARG A 82 34.88 -20.69 -31.56
CA ARG A 82 34.33 -21.45 -32.71
C ARG A 82 34.79 -22.89 -32.72
N ARG A 83 36.10 -23.14 -32.53
CA ARG A 83 36.67 -24.49 -32.44
C ARG A 83 36.02 -25.30 -31.31
N LEU A 84 35.88 -24.70 -30.13
CA LEU A 84 35.23 -25.35 -28.98
C LEU A 84 33.75 -25.64 -29.23
N LEU A 85 33.01 -24.70 -29.84
CA LEU A 85 31.61 -24.90 -30.19
C LEU A 85 31.43 -26.05 -31.20
N GLU A 86 32.29 -26.13 -32.22
CA GLU A 86 32.26 -27.25 -33.18
C GLU A 86 32.58 -28.59 -32.52
N ALA A 87 33.59 -28.64 -31.65
CA ALA A 87 33.94 -29.84 -30.90
C ALA A 87 32.79 -30.29 -29.99
N TRP A 88 32.14 -29.36 -29.30
CA TRP A 88 30.94 -29.62 -28.51
C TRP A 88 29.79 -30.17 -29.37
N ARG A 89 29.54 -29.61 -30.56
CA ARG A 89 28.52 -30.13 -31.48
C ARG A 89 28.82 -31.55 -31.97
N ARG A 90 30.10 -31.90 -32.14
CA ARG A 90 30.56 -33.23 -32.58
C ARG A 90 30.55 -34.28 -31.46
N ALA A 91 30.38 -33.88 -30.20
CA ALA A 91 30.39 -34.84 -29.10
C ALA A 91 29.21 -35.83 -29.22
N PRO A 92 29.46 -37.14 -28.97
CA PRO A 92 28.60 -38.23 -29.44
C PRO A 92 27.22 -38.26 -28.78
N ASP A 93 27.11 -37.76 -27.55
CA ASP A 93 25.86 -37.76 -26.79
C ASP A 93 25.76 -36.56 -25.84
N ALA A 94 24.61 -36.41 -25.17
CA ALA A 94 24.34 -35.30 -24.28
C ALA A 94 25.26 -35.26 -23.05
N ARG A 95 25.73 -36.43 -22.58
CA ARG A 95 26.61 -36.53 -21.41
C ARG A 95 28.04 -36.12 -21.77
N ALA A 96 28.52 -36.57 -22.92
CA ALA A 96 29.81 -36.14 -23.48
C ALA A 96 29.81 -34.63 -23.78
N ARG A 97 28.68 -34.09 -24.27
CA ARG A 97 28.50 -32.64 -24.46
C ARG A 97 28.55 -31.86 -23.15
N GLU A 98 27.87 -32.33 -22.12
CA GLU A 98 27.89 -31.67 -20.81
C GLU A 98 29.29 -31.68 -20.21
N ARG A 99 29.97 -32.82 -20.26
CA ARG A 99 31.36 -32.93 -19.80
C ARG A 99 32.29 -31.98 -20.57
N PHE A 100 32.25 -32.03 -21.90
CA PHE A 100 33.05 -31.14 -22.75
C PHE A 100 32.75 -29.67 -22.44
N TYR A 101 31.48 -29.33 -22.19
CA TYR A 101 31.13 -27.98 -21.78
C TYR A 101 31.80 -27.60 -20.47
N LEU A 102 31.71 -28.43 -19.43
CA LEU A 102 32.26 -28.12 -18.11
C LEU A 102 33.79 -28.05 -18.09
N GLU A 103 34.46 -28.90 -18.86
CA GLU A 103 35.92 -29.01 -18.87
C GLU A 103 36.57 -27.96 -19.78
N GLU A 104 36.05 -27.79 -21.00
CA GLU A 104 36.73 -27.03 -22.04
C GLU A 104 36.07 -25.67 -22.30
N ILE A 105 34.74 -25.59 -22.23
CA ILE A 105 34.01 -24.36 -22.58
C ILE A 105 33.80 -23.45 -21.37
N LEU A 106 33.39 -23.99 -20.22
CA LEU A 106 33.03 -23.23 -19.03
C LEU A 106 34.19 -22.30 -18.58
N PRO A 107 35.47 -22.74 -18.53
CA PRO A 107 36.57 -21.84 -18.20
C PRO A 107 36.69 -20.63 -19.14
N VAL A 108 36.31 -20.81 -20.41
CA VAL A 108 36.35 -19.77 -21.45
C VAL A 108 35.11 -18.87 -21.40
N VAL A 109 33.94 -19.44 -21.07
CA VAL A 109 32.67 -18.70 -20.93
C VAL A 109 32.67 -17.84 -19.67
N LEU A 110 33.22 -18.32 -18.56
CA LEU A 110 33.12 -17.68 -17.25
C LEU A 110 33.53 -16.19 -17.24
N PRO A 111 34.72 -15.79 -17.73
CA PRO A 111 35.10 -14.37 -17.75
C PRO A 111 34.14 -13.51 -18.59
N ARG A 112 33.66 -14.05 -19.72
CA ARG A 112 32.71 -13.36 -20.60
C ARG A 112 31.35 -13.20 -19.94
N PHE A 113 30.87 -14.24 -19.27
CA PHE A 113 29.58 -14.24 -18.58
C PHE A 113 29.57 -13.26 -17.39
N VAL A 114 30.63 -13.26 -16.57
CA VAL A 114 30.77 -12.35 -15.42
C VAL A 114 30.88 -10.88 -15.87
N ALA A 115 31.42 -10.61 -17.06
CA ALA A 115 31.50 -9.27 -17.62
C ALA A 115 30.17 -8.76 -18.21
N ARG A 116 29.15 -9.62 -18.37
CA ARG A 116 27.84 -9.20 -18.88
C ARG A 116 27.03 -8.52 -17.78
N PRO A 117 26.24 -7.47 -18.12
CA PRO A 117 25.30 -6.89 -17.18
C PRO A 117 24.22 -7.91 -16.79
N LEU A 118 23.76 -7.85 -15.55
CA LEU A 118 22.60 -8.61 -15.10
C LEU A 118 21.33 -7.99 -15.70
N THR A 119 20.86 -8.56 -16.81
CA THR A 119 19.71 -8.05 -17.56
C THR A 119 18.46 -8.02 -16.67
N GLY A 120 17.74 -6.89 -16.63
CA GLY A 120 16.50 -6.74 -15.86
C GLY A 120 16.70 -6.51 -14.36
N ALA A 121 17.94 -6.35 -13.88
CA ALA A 121 18.20 -5.95 -12.51
C ALA A 121 18.00 -4.44 -12.34
N PRO A 122 17.45 -3.98 -11.20
CA PRO A 122 17.37 -2.57 -10.87
C PRO A 122 18.77 -1.97 -10.64
N PRO A 123 18.96 -0.63 -10.77
CA PRO A 123 20.23 0.05 -10.51
C PRO A 123 20.82 -0.25 -9.12
N GLU A 124 19.96 -0.38 -8.13
CA GLU A 124 20.29 -0.67 -6.73
C GLU A 124 20.44 -2.18 -6.43
N PHE A 125 20.56 -3.04 -7.45
CA PHE A 125 20.73 -4.47 -7.25
C PHE A 125 21.99 -4.75 -6.43
N ARG A 126 21.78 -5.17 -5.18
CA ARG A 126 22.85 -5.65 -4.30
C ARG A 126 23.13 -7.11 -4.60
N ARG A 127 24.40 -7.48 -4.50
CA ARG A 127 24.82 -8.87 -4.67
C ARG A 127 24.27 -9.71 -3.52
N PRO A 128 23.59 -10.84 -3.78
CA PRO A 128 23.13 -11.76 -2.75
C PRO A 128 24.32 -12.43 -2.08
N ARG A 129 24.20 -12.72 -0.78
CA ARG A 129 25.18 -13.47 -0.01
C ARG A 129 25.01 -14.97 -0.19
N PHE A 130 23.82 -15.43 -0.55
CA PHE A 130 23.53 -16.85 -0.69
C PHE A 130 22.85 -17.16 -2.02
N LEU A 131 23.14 -18.33 -2.58
CA LEU A 131 22.53 -18.82 -3.81
C LEU A 131 21.88 -20.19 -3.56
N VAL A 132 20.60 -20.30 -3.87
CA VAL A 132 19.90 -21.58 -3.97
C VAL A 132 19.69 -21.86 -5.45
N SER A 133 20.23 -22.96 -5.97
CA SER A 133 20.15 -23.27 -7.40
C SER A 133 19.47 -24.60 -7.63
N LEU A 134 18.43 -24.59 -8.47
CA LEU A 134 17.84 -25.81 -8.98
C LEU A 134 18.79 -26.47 -9.97
N VAL A 135 19.05 -27.75 -9.74
CA VAL A 135 19.91 -28.56 -10.59
C VAL A 135 19.10 -29.73 -11.14
N GLY A 136 18.98 -29.74 -12.47
CA GLY A 136 18.29 -30.79 -13.21
C GLY A 136 19.27 -31.74 -13.87
N ARG A 137 19.48 -31.54 -15.18
CA ARG A 137 20.39 -32.36 -16.00
C ARG A 137 21.77 -31.72 -16.19
N SER A 138 21.89 -30.46 -15.79
CA SER A 138 23.05 -29.62 -16.00
C SER A 138 23.35 -28.81 -14.75
N PHE A 139 24.63 -28.45 -14.60
CA PHE A 139 25.11 -27.57 -13.53
C PHE A 139 25.53 -26.20 -14.04
N ARG A 140 25.29 -25.93 -15.32
CA ARG A 140 25.75 -24.70 -15.98
C ARG A 140 25.17 -23.46 -15.30
N GLY A 141 23.86 -23.45 -15.03
CA GLY A 141 23.19 -22.36 -14.32
C GLY A 141 23.83 -22.06 -12.97
N ALA A 142 23.93 -23.10 -12.13
CA ALA A 142 24.57 -23.03 -10.82
C ALA A 142 26.01 -22.49 -10.90
N ALA A 143 26.84 -23.01 -11.81
CA ALA A 143 28.24 -22.60 -11.94
C ALA A 143 28.38 -21.14 -12.43
N LEU A 144 27.64 -20.77 -13.48
CA LEU A 144 27.67 -19.44 -14.08
C LEU A 144 27.17 -18.37 -13.09
N LEU A 145 26.03 -18.61 -12.43
CA LEU A 145 25.50 -17.68 -11.43
C LEU A 145 26.36 -17.64 -10.16
N SER A 146 26.95 -18.76 -9.73
CA SER A 146 27.90 -18.73 -8.61
C SER A 146 29.15 -17.90 -8.94
N ALA A 147 29.64 -17.96 -10.18
CA ALA A 147 30.75 -17.13 -10.60
C ALA A 147 30.39 -15.64 -10.70
N LEU A 148 29.20 -15.32 -11.21
CA LEU A 148 28.69 -13.94 -11.29
C LEU A 148 28.42 -13.34 -9.91
N LEU A 149 27.83 -14.12 -8.99
CA LEU A 149 27.34 -13.63 -7.71
C LEU A 149 28.33 -13.83 -6.57
N LYS A 150 29.37 -14.66 -6.73
CA LYS A 150 30.34 -15.05 -5.68
C LYS A 150 29.70 -15.11 -4.29
N PRO A 151 28.64 -15.94 -4.12
CA PRO A 151 27.94 -16.03 -2.85
C PRO A 151 28.87 -16.60 -1.78
N GLU A 152 28.57 -16.38 -0.50
CA GLU A 152 29.28 -16.99 0.63
C GLU A 152 28.96 -18.48 0.74
N ARG A 153 27.73 -18.90 0.41
CA ARG A 153 27.30 -20.31 0.40
C ARG A 153 26.32 -20.58 -0.73
N VAL A 154 26.35 -21.82 -1.23
CA VAL A 154 25.46 -22.30 -2.29
C VAL A 154 24.70 -23.52 -1.79
N LEU A 155 23.40 -23.58 -2.02
CA LEU A 155 22.57 -24.78 -1.86
C LEU A 155 22.12 -25.27 -3.23
N LEU A 156 22.51 -26.48 -3.60
CA LEU A 156 22.06 -27.15 -4.82
C LEU A 156 20.86 -28.04 -4.52
N LEU A 157 19.70 -27.69 -5.08
CA LEU A 157 18.48 -28.47 -4.98
C LEU A 157 18.34 -29.36 -6.22
N ARG A 158 18.61 -30.65 -6.04
CA ARG A 158 18.65 -31.62 -7.13
C ARG A 158 17.29 -32.23 -7.35
N THR A 159 16.74 -32.06 -8.55
CA THR A 159 15.42 -32.62 -8.91
C THR A 159 15.52 -34.04 -9.49
N ARG A 160 16.73 -34.52 -9.74
CA ARG A 160 17.02 -35.89 -10.23
C ARG A 160 18.35 -36.39 -9.64
N PRO A 161 18.53 -37.71 -9.49
CA PRO A 161 19.85 -38.29 -9.21
C PRO A 161 20.82 -37.87 -10.31
N LEU A 162 22.02 -37.46 -9.92
CA LEU A 162 23.04 -37.11 -10.88
C LEU A 162 23.49 -38.38 -11.61
N PRO A 163 23.67 -38.35 -12.95
CA PRO A 163 24.38 -39.43 -13.60
C PRO A 163 25.77 -39.49 -12.96
N ALA A 164 26.17 -40.67 -12.46
CA ALA A 164 27.48 -40.87 -11.85
C ALA A 164 28.57 -40.55 -12.89
N LEU A 165 29.08 -39.34 -12.85
CA LEU A 165 30.38 -38.95 -13.39
C LEU A 165 31.39 -39.81 -12.63
N GLY A 166 32.18 -40.64 -13.31
CA GLY A 166 32.86 -41.81 -12.73
C GLY A 166 33.81 -41.50 -11.56
N ALA A 167 34.37 -42.55 -10.93
CA ALA A 167 35.18 -42.51 -9.71
C ALA A 167 36.50 -41.67 -9.75
N ARG A 168 36.79 -40.98 -10.87
CA ARG A 168 37.96 -40.11 -11.06
C ARG A 168 37.61 -38.71 -11.59
N GLU A 169 36.32 -38.37 -11.68
CA GLU A 169 35.85 -37.13 -12.33
C GLU A 169 35.51 -36.07 -11.27
N PRO A 170 35.80 -34.77 -11.52
CA PRO A 170 35.38 -33.72 -10.60
C PRO A 170 33.87 -33.79 -10.41
N SER A 171 33.44 -33.93 -9.17
CA SER A 171 32.01 -33.92 -8.89
C SER A 171 31.42 -32.61 -9.36
N ALA A 172 30.15 -32.59 -9.76
CA ALA A 172 29.52 -31.35 -10.18
C ALA A 172 29.57 -30.24 -9.10
N LEU A 173 29.70 -30.65 -7.83
CA LEU A 173 29.99 -29.78 -6.70
C LEU A 173 31.35 -29.08 -6.85
N GLU A 174 32.41 -29.79 -7.26
CA GLU A 174 33.72 -29.20 -7.53
C GLU A 174 33.69 -28.20 -8.67
N SER A 175 32.92 -28.46 -9.73
CA SER A 175 32.75 -27.51 -10.83
C SER A 175 32.09 -26.21 -10.36
N VAL A 176 31.02 -26.31 -9.56
CA VAL A 176 30.35 -25.14 -8.97
C VAL A 176 31.28 -24.43 -7.98
N ALA A 177 31.96 -25.16 -7.10
CA ALA A 177 32.91 -24.61 -6.12
C ALA A 177 34.06 -23.87 -6.82
N ARG A 178 34.64 -24.46 -7.87
CA ARG A 178 35.70 -23.85 -8.68
C ARG A 178 35.21 -22.59 -9.39
N ALA A 179 34.03 -22.61 -10.00
CA ALA A 179 33.45 -21.44 -10.66
C ALA A 179 33.16 -20.30 -9.66
N ALA A 180 32.64 -20.66 -8.49
CA ALA A 180 32.39 -19.74 -7.39
C ALA A 180 33.69 -19.21 -6.76
N GLY A 181 34.78 -19.97 -6.80
CA GLY A 181 35.96 -19.71 -5.97
C GLY A 181 35.68 -19.96 -4.49
N LEU A 182 34.82 -20.94 -4.19
CA LEU A 182 34.41 -21.32 -2.84
C LEU A 182 35.04 -22.65 -2.42
N PRO A 183 35.26 -22.85 -1.11
CA PRO A 183 35.60 -24.17 -0.60
C PRO A 183 34.39 -25.11 -0.71
N LEU A 184 34.63 -26.42 -0.82
CA LEU A 184 33.59 -27.42 -1.05
C LEU A 184 32.55 -27.48 0.07
N ASP A 185 32.93 -27.17 1.32
CA ASP A 185 32.04 -27.12 2.49
C ASP A 185 31.07 -25.94 2.49
N ALA A 186 31.33 -24.93 1.65
CA ALA A 186 30.38 -23.84 1.37
C ALA A 186 29.28 -24.23 0.36
N ILE A 187 29.37 -25.44 -0.23
CA ILE A 187 28.38 -25.96 -1.18
C ILE A 187 27.57 -27.09 -0.52
N GLU A 188 26.33 -26.78 -0.13
CA GLU A 188 25.35 -27.76 0.32
C GLU A 188 24.61 -28.37 -0.88
N HIS A 189 24.13 -29.61 -0.75
CA HIS A 189 23.23 -30.18 -1.75
C HIS A 189 22.14 -31.04 -1.12
N GLN A 190 20.94 -30.96 -1.67
CA GLN A 190 19.78 -31.74 -1.24
C GLN A 190 19.16 -32.43 -2.46
N VAL A 191 18.67 -33.66 -2.29
CA VAL A 191 17.81 -34.30 -3.31
C VAL A 191 16.37 -34.00 -2.95
N LEU A 192 15.62 -33.50 -3.92
CA LEU A 192 14.18 -33.31 -3.78
C LEU A 192 13.47 -34.57 -4.25
N GLU A 193 12.53 -35.04 -3.44
CA GLU A 193 11.66 -36.14 -3.82
C GLU A 193 10.72 -35.70 -4.94
N TYR A 194 10.56 -36.55 -5.96
CA TYR A 194 9.82 -36.21 -7.16
C TYR A 194 8.34 -35.89 -6.86
N GLU A 195 7.73 -36.41 -5.80
CA GLU A 195 6.28 -36.21 -5.57
C GLU A 195 5.95 -34.98 -4.71
N ASP A 196 6.96 -34.27 -4.19
CA ASP A 196 6.76 -33.15 -3.28
C ASP A 196 7.10 -31.80 -3.93
N ASP A 197 6.08 -31.16 -4.51
CA ASP A 197 6.21 -29.84 -5.12
C ASP A 197 6.48 -28.73 -4.07
N LEU A 198 6.24 -28.98 -2.77
CA LEU A 198 6.51 -28.04 -1.68
C LEU A 198 7.93 -28.15 -1.11
N ALA A 199 8.64 -29.24 -1.40
CA ALA A 199 9.99 -29.50 -0.91
C ALA A 199 10.96 -28.33 -1.21
N VAL A 200 10.83 -27.67 -2.36
CA VAL A 200 11.63 -26.49 -2.71
C VAL A 200 11.41 -25.35 -1.71
N ALA A 201 10.14 -25.06 -1.39
CA ALA A 201 9.78 -23.98 -0.48
C ALA A 201 10.24 -24.29 0.95
N GLU A 202 10.12 -25.54 1.37
CA GLU A 202 10.58 -25.99 2.68
C GLU A 202 12.10 -25.89 2.80
N GLU A 203 12.86 -26.35 1.80
CA GLU A 203 14.32 -26.25 1.82
C GLU A 203 14.79 -24.80 1.75
N LEU A 204 14.18 -23.96 0.93
CA LEU A 204 14.49 -22.53 0.89
C LEU A 204 14.28 -21.87 2.27
N ARG A 205 13.17 -22.20 2.94
CA ARG A 205 12.86 -21.71 4.29
C ARG A 205 13.88 -22.21 5.31
N GLN A 206 14.18 -23.51 5.30
CA GLN A 206 15.13 -24.12 6.22
C GLN A 206 16.54 -23.55 6.01
N PHE A 207 16.96 -23.38 4.76
CA PHE A 207 18.24 -22.78 4.42
C PHE A 207 18.36 -21.36 4.96
N GLY A 208 17.36 -20.51 4.74
CA GLY A 208 17.32 -19.16 5.32
C GLY A 208 17.39 -19.15 6.86
N HIS A 209 16.75 -20.12 7.53
CA HIS A 209 16.87 -20.27 8.98
C HIS A 209 18.28 -20.70 9.41
N ARG A 210 18.90 -21.66 8.71
CA ARG A 210 20.26 -22.15 9.00
C ARG A 210 21.30 -21.04 8.81
N THR A 211 21.17 -20.21 7.78
CA THR A 211 22.10 -19.13 7.46
C THR A 211 21.82 -17.82 8.20
N ARG A 212 20.67 -17.70 8.88
CA ARG A 212 20.22 -16.48 9.59
C ARG A 212 20.28 -15.22 8.71
N CYS A 213 19.96 -15.38 7.43
CA CYS A 213 20.08 -14.30 6.47
C CYS A 213 18.76 -13.54 6.30
N ALA A 214 18.88 -12.27 5.90
CA ALA A 214 17.74 -11.53 5.41
C ALA A 214 17.27 -12.12 4.07
N ARG A 215 16.00 -11.88 3.77
CA ARG A 215 15.31 -12.46 2.60
C ARG A 215 15.93 -12.02 1.27
N ASP A 216 16.31 -10.74 1.21
CA ASP A 216 16.99 -10.12 0.08
C ASP A 216 18.47 -10.50 -0.02
N GLU A 217 19.03 -11.25 0.92
CA GLU A 217 20.38 -11.79 0.81
C GLU A 217 20.43 -13.12 0.05
N ILE A 218 19.28 -13.72 -0.27
CA ILE A 218 19.18 -14.97 -1.03
C ILE A 218 18.84 -14.67 -2.49
N ALA A 219 19.54 -15.32 -3.41
CA ALA A 219 19.07 -15.51 -4.78
C ALA A 219 18.66 -16.96 -5.03
N VAL A 220 17.61 -17.14 -5.82
CA VAL A 220 17.12 -18.43 -6.28
C VAL A 220 17.31 -18.51 -7.79
N ASP A 221 18.08 -19.49 -8.23
CA ASP A 221 18.33 -19.82 -9.62
C ASP A 221 17.33 -20.88 -10.11
N VAL A 222 16.54 -20.50 -11.11
CA VAL A 222 15.52 -21.34 -11.76
C VAL A 222 15.90 -21.75 -13.19
N THR A 223 17.18 -21.69 -13.54
CA THR A 223 17.69 -22.02 -14.88
C THR A 223 17.39 -23.45 -15.29
N ASP A 224 17.61 -24.40 -14.37
CA ASP A 224 17.46 -25.83 -14.63
C ASP A 224 16.49 -26.46 -13.61
N GLY A 225 16.27 -27.76 -13.76
CA GLY A 225 15.28 -28.52 -13.02
C GLY A 225 14.10 -28.90 -13.92
N GLU A 226 13.27 -29.80 -13.42
CA GLU A 226 12.00 -30.07 -14.09
C GLU A 226 11.08 -28.84 -14.01
N GLY A 227 10.34 -28.53 -15.07
CA GLY A 227 9.61 -27.27 -15.18
C GLY A 227 8.69 -26.94 -13.99
N ARG A 228 8.12 -27.95 -13.33
CA ARG A 228 7.33 -27.74 -12.10
C ARG A 228 8.14 -27.28 -10.90
N PHE A 229 9.37 -27.79 -10.72
CA PHE A 229 10.26 -27.33 -9.66
C PHE A 229 10.76 -25.91 -9.94
N GLY A 230 10.99 -25.58 -11.22
CA GLY A 230 11.27 -24.19 -11.64
C GLY A 230 10.15 -23.23 -11.24
N ILE A 231 8.88 -23.61 -11.48
CA ILE A 231 7.71 -22.83 -11.06
C ILE A 231 7.62 -22.77 -9.53
N ALA A 232 7.76 -23.90 -8.83
CA ALA A 232 7.72 -23.96 -7.38
C ALA A 232 8.81 -23.10 -6.74
N ALA A 233 10.03 -23.12 -7.27
CA ALA A 233 11.14 -22.28 -6.84
C ALA A 233 10.88 -20.81 -7.10
N ALA A 234 10.33 -20.45 -8.26
CA ALA A 234 9.98 -19.06 -8.56
C ALA A 234 8.94 -18.53 -7.57
N LEU A 235 7.87 -19.30 -7.31
CA LEU A 235 6.83 -18.94 -6.34
C LEU A 235 7.38 -18.89 -4.90
N ALA A 236 8.20 -19.86 -4.52
CA ALA A 236 8.84 -19.90 -3.20
C ALA A 236 9.82 -18.74 -3.00
N ALA A 237 10.62 -18.40 -4.01
CA ALA A 237 11.52 -17.26 -3.98
C ALA A 237 10.75 -15.96 -3.78
N GLN A 238 9.69 -15.76 -4.57
CA GLN A 238 8.82 -14.60 -4.44
C GLN A 238 8.18 -14.54 -3.04
N ALA A 239 7.75 -15.69 -2.50
CA ALA A 239 7.14 -15.81 -1.17
C ALA A 239 8.11 -15.49 -0.04
N ALA A 240 9.34 -15.95 -0.21
CA ALA A 240 10.43 -15.66 0.68
C ALA A 240 10.92 -14.23 0.52
N GLY A 241 10.60 -13.50 -0.55
CA GLY A 241 11.22 -12.20 -0.87
C GLY A 241 12.69 -12.33 -1.30
N ALA A 242 13.07 -13.49 -1.83
CA ALA A 242 14.38 -13.76 -2.40
C ALA A 242 14.45 -13.24 -3.85
N ARG A 243 15.67 -12.97 -4.33
CA ARG A 243 15.92 -12.54 -5.71
C ARG A 243 15.76 -13.72 -6.65
N LEU A 244 15.01 -13.56 -7.74
CA LEU A 244 14.81 -14.61 -8.71
C LEU A 244 15.72 -14.40 -9.93
N LEU A 245 16.56 -15.38 -10.25
CA LEU A 245 17.56 -15.29 -11.32
C LEU A 245 17.45 -16.49 -12.27
N MET A 246 17.87 -16.28 -13.51
CA MET A 246 18.15 -17.37 -14.45
C MET A 246 19.36 -17.05 -15.33
N VAL A 247 19.96 -18.09 -15.88
CA VAL A 247 20.82 -18.03 -17.04
C VAL A 247 19.95 -18.22 -18.27
N ASP A 248 19.82 -17.16 -19.07
CA ASP A 248 19.14 -17.20 -20.35
C ASP A 248 20.18 -17.34 -21.47
N HIS A 249 19.73 -17.58 -22.70
CA HIS A 249 20.60 -17.78 -23.86
C HIS A 249 20.04 -17.07 -25.09
N GLU A 250 20.92 -16.47 -25.90
CA GLU A 250 20.47 -15.81 -27.13
C GLU A 250 20.13 -16.82 -28.23
N ARG A 251 20.67 -18.05 -28.15
CA ARG A 251 20.51 -19.08 -29.20
C ARG A 251 20.27 -20.46 -28.64
N TRP A 252 19.37 -21.18 -29.31
CA TRP A 252 19.04 -22.57 -29.04
C TRP A 252 19.37 -23.44 -30.25
N ASP A 253 20.00 -24.59 -30.03
CA ASP A 253 20.26 -25.57 -31.09
C ASP A 253 19.12 -26.60 -31.12
N PRO A 254 18.21 -26.55 -32.12
CA PRO A 254 17.06 -27.45 -32.16
C PRO A 254 17.43 -28.90 -32.47
N ALA A 255 18.58 -29.14 -33.12
CA ALA A 255 19.05 -30.50 -33.42
C ALA A 255 19.58 -31.20 -32.17
N LEU A 256 20.26 -30.44 -31.31
CA LEU A 256 20.82 -30.96 -30.05
C LEU A 256 19.89 -30.79 -28.85
N VAL A 257 18.81 -30.00 -29.01
CA VAL A 257 17.85 -29.62 -27.95
C VAL A 257 18.60 -29.08 -26.73
N ALA A 258 19.51 -28.13 -26.99
CA ALA A 258 20.40 -27.57 -25.98
C ALA A 258 20.72 -26.09 -26.29
N PRO A 259 21.00 -25.28 -25.26
CA PRO A 259 21.45 -23.91 -25.46
C PRO A 259 22.81 -23.90 -26.14
N VAL A 260 23.01 -22.99 -27.08
CA VAL A 260 24.28 -22.85 -27.80
C VAL A 260 25.30 -22.21 -26.86
N PRO A 261 26.47 -22.85 -26.63
CA PRO A 261 27.53 -22.25 -25.83
C PRO A 261 27.96 -20.86 -26.31
N PHE A 262 28.47 -20.05 -25.38
CA PHE A 262 28.90 -18.65 -25.57
C PHE A 262 27.76 -17.65 -25.83
N THR A 263 26.51 -18.08 -25.69
CA THR A 263 25.33 -17.21 -25.84
C THR A 263 24.58 -16.99 -24.54
N GLU A 264 25.12 -17.52 -23.44
CA GLU A 264 24.55 -17.41 -22.10
C GLU A 264 24.65 -15.98 -21.57
N TYR A 265 23.61 -15.52 -20.89
CA TYR A 265 23.62 -14.25 -20.19
C TYR A 265 22.76 -14.30 -18.92
N PRO A 266 23.16 -13.58 -17.86
CA PRO A 266 22.41 -13.57 -16.63
C PRO A 266 21.17 -12.65 -16.75
N ARG A 267 20.05 -13.12 -16.20
CA ARG A 267 18.79 -12.38 -16.16
C ARG A 267 18.21 -12.38 -14.75
N HIS A 268 17.85 -11.20 -14.27
CA HIS A 268 17.00 -11.03 -13.10
C HIS A 268 15.54 -11.05 -13.51
N LEU A 269 14.76 -11.91 -12.86
CA LEU A 269 13.33 -12.03 -13.09
C LEU A 269 12.62 -11.12 -12.10
N GLY A 270 12.09 -10.00 -12.60
CA GLY A 270 11.28 -9.09 -11.81
C GLY A 270 10.03 -9.79 -11.26
N ASP A 271 9.52 -9.29 -10.14
CA ASP A 271 8.27 -9.78 -9.55
C ASP A 271 7.09 -9.41 -10.47
N PRO A 272 6.39 -10.38 -11.11
CA PRO A 272 5.23 -10.09 -11.94
C PRO A 272 4.10 -9.43 -11.15
N MET A 273 4.01 -9.72 -9.85
CA MET A 273 3.03 -9.10 -8.96
C MET A 273 3.38 -7.65 -8.67
N ALA A 274 4.66 -7.24 -8.71
CA ALA A 274 5.02 -5.83 -8.54
C ALA A 274 4.44 -4.95 -9.66
N VAL A 275 4.40 -5.45 -10.90
CA VAL A 275 3.81 -4.73 -12.04
C VAL A 275 2.30 -4.55 -11.86
N LEU A 276 1.60 -5.63 -11.47
CA LEU A 276 0.15 -5.58 -11.25
C LEU A 276 -0.22 -4.78 -9.98
N ALA A 277 0.60 -4.88 -8.94
CA ALA A 277 0.43 -4.13 -7.70
C ALA A 277 0.61 -2.65 -7.93
N SER A 278 1.60 -2.22 -8.73
CA SER A 278 1.83 -0.80 -9.04
C SER A 278 0.60 -0.13 -9.65
N ALA A 279 -0.04 -0.75 -10.64
CA ALA A 279 -1.28 -0.23 -11.22
C ALA A 279 -2.44 -0.19 -10.21
N ALA A 280 -2.51 -1.16 -9.28
CA ALA A 280 -3.52 -1.18 -8.22
C ALA A 280 -3.27 -0.08 -7.17
N ILE A 281 -2.01 0.10 -6.75
CA ILE A 281 -1.57 1.17 -5.84
C ILE A 281 -1.88 2.53 -6.44
N GLY A 282 -1.60 2.74 -7.74
CA GLY A 282 -1.96 3.97 -8.43
C GLY A 282 -3.45 4.29 -8.32
N ARG A 283 -4.33 3.30 -8.54
CA ARG A 283 -5.80 3.47 -8.38
C ARG A 283 -6.24 3.72 -6.94
N ILE A 284 -5.52 3.19 -5.95
CA ILE A 284 -5.76 3.47 -4.53
C ILE A 284 -5.39 4.91 -4.23
N CYS A 285 -4.22 5.36 -4.68
CA CYS A 285 -3.74 6.73 -4.48
C CYS A 285 -4.67 7.75 -5.16
N SER A 286 -5.09 7.51 -6.40
CA SER A 286 -6.06 8.40 -7.07
C SER A 286 -7.41 8.47 -6.36
N ALA A 287 -7.91 7.35 -5.81
CA ALA A 287 -9.14 7.36 -5.03
C ALA A 287 -8.98 8.14 -3.72
N PHE A 288 -7.84 8.00 -3.04
CA PHE A 288 -7.50 8.76 -1.85
C PHE A 288 -7.46 10.27 -2.14
N ASP A 289 -6.77 10.66 -3.21
CA ASP A 289 -6.61 12.07 -3.60
C ASP A 289 -7.96 12.70 -4.03
N ALA A 290 -8.86 11.89 -4.60
CA ALA A 290 -10.23 12.30 -4.90
C ALA A 290 -11.13 12.43 -3.65
N GLY A 291 -10.65 12.12 -2.44
CA GLY A 291 -11.45 12.16 -1.21
C GLY A 291 -12.25 10.88 -0.94
N HIS A 292 -12.15 9.87 -1.81
CA HIS A 292 -12.83 8.58 -1.65
C HIS A 292 -12.03 7.65 -0.71
N TYR A 293 -11.82 8.10 0.53
CA TYR A 293 -10.97 7.41 1.51
C TYR A 293 -11.46 5.99 1.85
N GLY A 294 -12.78 5.78 1.90
CA GLY A 294 -13.38 4.46 2.13
C GLY A 294 -13.10 3.46 1.00
N ASP A 295 -13.21 3.92 -0.26
CA ASP A 295 -12.89 3.13 -1.44
C ASP A 295 -11.39 2.81 -1.51
N ALA A 296 -10.55 3.80 -1.23
CA ALA A 296 -9.10 3.63 -1.16
C ALA A 296 -8.73 2.57 -0.11
N ALA A 297 -9.31 2.65 1.10
CA ALA A 297 -9.09 1.68 2.17
C ALA A 297 -9.55 0.26 1.78
N THR A 298 -10.73 0.13 1.16
CA THR A 298 -11.26 -1.18 0.75
C THR A 298 -10.37 -1.82 -0.31
N ARG A 299 -9.99 -1.07 -1.34
CA ARG A 299 -9.09 -1.55 -2.40
C ARG A 299 -7.71 -1.91 -1.86
N ALA A 300 -7.18 -1.13 -0.92
CA ALA A 300 -5.91 -1.42 -0.26
C ALA A 300 -5.97 -2.71 0.58
N ALA A 301 -7.06 -2.93 1.32
CA ALA A 301 -7.27 -4.18 2.05
C ALA A 301 -7.37 -5.39 1.11
N GLU A 302 -8.14 -5.30 0.03
CA GLU A 302 -8.23 -6.37 -0.98
C GLU A 302 -6.89 -6.67 -1.64
N LEU A 303 -6.09 -5.64 -1.93
CA LEU A 303 -4.76 -5.80 -2.48
C LEU A 303 -3.83 -6.49 -1.47
N ALA A 304 -3.89 -6.09 -0.20
CA ALA A 304 -3.11 -6.71 0.87
C ALA A 304 -3.40 -8.22 1.01
N GLU A 305 -4.64 -8.66 0.82
CA GLU A 305 -4.98 -10.09 0.90
C GLU A 305 -4.46 -10.90 -0.30
N ARG A 306 -4.17 -10.25 -1.43
CA ARG A 306 -3.67 -10.91 -2.66
C ARG A 306 -2.16 -10.80 -2.83
N MET A 307 -1.53 -9.85 -2.14
CA MET A 307 -0.09 -9.62 -2.23
C MET A 307 0.68 -10.56 -1.32
N LEU A 308 1.73 -11.13 -1.88
CA LEU A 308 2.68 -11.95 -1.15
C LEU A 308 3.50 -11.14 -0.12
N GLN A 309 3.72 -9.86 -0.44
CA GLN A 309 4.29 -8.86 0.48
C GLN A 309 3.27 -7.75 0.73
N PRO A 310 2.34 -7.92 1.70
CA PRO A 310 1.14 -7.09 1.79
C PRO A 310 1.36 -5.74 2.48
N ALA A 311 2.58 -5.44 2.93
CA ALA A 311 2.80 -4.36 3.87
C ALA A 311 2.58 -2.96 3.29
N GLU A 312 2.87 -2.74 2.01
CA GLU A 312 2.55 -1.48 1.34
C GLU A 312 1.04 -1.24 1.33
N ALA A 313 0.32 -2.23 0.82
CA ALA A 313 -1.13 -2.21 0.77
C ALA A 313 -1.77 -2.08 2.16
N ARG A 314 -1.24 -2.76 3.19
CA ARG A 314 -1.68 -2.60 4.59
C ARG A 314 -1.39 -1.20 5.12
N CYS A 315 -0.24 -0.60 4.80
CA CYS A 315 0.05 0.76 5.22
C CYS A 315 -0.89 1.76 4.55
N LEU A 316 -1.13 1.62 3.24
CA LEU A 316 -2.11 2.41 2.49
C LEU A 316 -3.52 2.25 3.04
N GLU A 317 -3.92 1.04 3.43
CA GLU A 317 -5.20 0.79 4.08
C GLU A 317 -5.32 1.63 5.37
N ARG A 318 -4.30 1.59 6.24
CA ARG A 318 -4.31 2.34 7.51
C ARG A 318 -4.30 3.85 7.29
N VAL A 319 -3.49 4.34 6.36
CA VAL A 319 -3.48 5.75 5.95
C VAL A 319 -4.86 6.17 5.46
N SER A 320 -5.45 5.40 4.53
CA SER A 320 -6.78 5.70 3.97
C SER A 320 -7.87 5.69 5.04
N ARG A 321 -7.88 4.73 5.96
CA ARG A 321 -8.84 4.70 7.07
C ARG A 321 -8.64 5.86 8.04
N GLY A 322 -7.39 6.20 8.36
CA GLY A 322 -7.09 7.30 9.27
C GLY A 322 -7.59 8.64 8.75
N TYR A 323 -7.25 8.97 7.51
CA TYR A 323 -7.74 10.20 6.88
C TYR A 323 -9.24 10.18 6.59
N GLY A 324 -9.81 9.02 6.26
CA GLY A 324 -11.27 8.87 6.12
C GLY A 324 -12.03 9.08 7.44
N ALA A 325 -11.50 8.59 8.56
CA ALA A 325 -12.05 8.84 9.89
C ALA A 325 -11.93 10.32 10.28
N TRP A 326 -10.78 10.96 9.99
CA TRP A 326 -10.59 12.38 10.24
C TRP A 326 -11.55 13.23 9.39
N HIS A 327 -11.70 12.92 8.11
CA HIS A 327 -12.66 13.57 7.22
C HIS A 327 -14.10 13.47 7.77
N ALA A 328 -14.44 12.35 8.41
CA ALA A 328 -15.73 12.13 9.07
C ALA A 328 -15.78 12.66 10.52
N PHE A 329 -14.80 13.47 10.96
CA PHE A 329 -14.71 14.02 12.31
C PHE A 329 -14.66 12.98 13.45
N ARG A 330 -14.22 11.75 13.16
CA ARG A 330 -13.99 10.65 14.11
C ARG A 330 -12.51 10.60 14.50
N TYR A 331 -12.10 11.56 15.34
CA TYR A 331 -10.69 11.84 15.62
C TYR A 331 -9.97 10.69 16.35
N ASP A 332 -10.67 9.98 17.24
CA ASP A 332 -10.16 8.80 17.96
C ASP A 332 -9.82 7.64 17.01
N GLU A 333 -10.73 7.35 16.07
CA GLU A 333 -10.51 6.36 15.02
C GLU A 333 -9.37 6.78 14.10
N ALA A 334 -9.31 8.07 13.75
CA ALA A 334 -8.25 8.62 12.90
C ALA A 334 -6.88 8.46 13.55
N ARG A 335 -6.74 8.85 14.82
CA ARG A 335 -5.49 8.75 15.59
C ARG A 335 -5.03 7.31 15.68
N ARG A 336 -5.93 6.39 16.00
CA ARG A 336 -5.62 4.96 16.07
C ARG A 336 -5.08 4.44 14.73
N HIS A 337 -5.75 4.74 13.62
CA HIS A 337 -5.34 4.24 12.31
C HIS A 337 -4.05 4.88 11.76
N LEU A 338 -3.85 6.19 11.95
CA LEU A 338 -2.60 6.84 11.56
C LEU A 338 -1.44 6.41 12.46
N GLY A 339 -1.68 6.15 13.75
CA GLY A 339 -0.69 5.58 14.66
C GLY A 339 -0.29 4.15 14.27
N GLU A 340 -1.25 3.32 13.86
CA GLU A 340 -0.99 1.99 13.29
C GLU A 340 -0.17 2.09 12.00
N ALA A 341 -0.45 3.07 11.13
CA ALA A 341 0.35 3.32 9.93
C ALA A 341 1.79 3.72 10.29
N LYS A 342 1.98 4.65 11.23
CA LYS A 342 3.30 5.05 11.73
C LYS A 342 4.09 3.84 12.26
N ALA A 343 3.46 3.02 13.10
CA ALA A 343 4.10 1.82 13.65
C ALA A 343 4.50 0.80 12.57
N LEU A 344 3.77 0.70 11.46
CA LEU A 344 4.15 -0.12 10.32
C LEU A 344 5.37 0.43 9.58
N LEU A 345 5.46 1.75 9.45
CA LEU A 345 6.58 2.44 8.82
C LEU A 345 7.85 2.35 9.66
N ASP A 346 7.77 2.59 10.96
CA ASP A 346 8.92 2.59 11.88
C ASP A 346 9.59 1.21 11.99
N ARG A 347 8.84 0.12 11.76
CA ARG A 347 9.37 -1.26 11.74
C ARG A 347 10.17 -1.60 10.48
N ARG A 348 10.22 -0.71 9.50
CA ARG A 348 10.84 -0.96 8.18
C ARG A 348 12.00 -0.02 7.95
N ALA A 349 13.12 -0.59 7.54
CA ALA A 349 14.23 0.19 7.00
C ALA A 349 13.81 0.75 5.64
N ASP A 350 13.51 2.06 5.62
CA ASP A 350 13.26 2.93 4.48
C ASP A 350 12.58 2.28 3.24
N PRO A 351 11.25 2.05 3.29
CA PRO A 351 10.54 1.51 2.15
C PRO A 351 10.48 2.52 0.99
N ALA A 352 10.92 2.10 -0.20
CA ALA A 352 10.92 2.90 -1.43
C ALA A 352 9.53 2.97 -2.10
N TRP A 353 8.50 3.36 -1.34
CA TRP A 353 7.13 3.51 -1.85
C TRP A 353 6.92 4.93 -2.41
N PRO A 354 6.45 5.09 -3.67
CA PRO A 354 6.36 6.41 -4.30
C PRO A 354 5.50 7.45 -3.54
N TRP A 355 4.44 7.00 -2.87
CA TRP A 355 3.51 7.87 -2.13
C TRP A 355 3.99 8.21 -0.70
N LEU A 356 5.00 7.49 -0.19
CA LEU A 356 5.41 7.58 1.21
C LEU A 356 6.00 8.93 1.63
N PRO A 357 6.83 9.62 0.82
CA PRO A 357 7.38 10.92 1.22
C PRO A 357 6.29 11.92 1.64
N ALA A 358 5.21 12.02 0.86
CA ALA A 358 4.09 12.92 1.14
C ALA A 358 3.39 12.61 2.47
N VAL A 359 3.25 11.32 2.82
CA VAL A 359 2.66 10.91 4.10
C VAL A 359 3.63 11.14 5.24
N ARG A 360 4.90 10.75 5.08
CA ARG A 360 5.93 10.80 6.13
C ARG A 360 6.18 12.24 6.59
N GLU A 361 6.19 13.20 5.67
CA GLU A 361 6.37 14.62 5.96
C GLU A 361 5.34 15.16 6.96
N ARG A 362 4.10 14.64 6.93
CA ARG A 362 2.97 15.16 7.70
C ARG A 362 2.52 14.29 8.86
N LEU A 363 2.95 13.03 8.91
CA LEU A 363 2.35 12.04 9.81
C LEU A 363 2.48 12.43 11.29
N ASP A 364 3.66 12.90 11.70
CA ASP A 364 3.91 13.25 13.10
C ASP A 364 3.16 14.53 13.52
N SER A 365 3.09 15.55 12.66
CA SER A 365 2.31 16.76 12.94
C SER A 365 0.80 16.46 12.96
N HIS A 366 0.32 15.63 12.05
CA HIS A 366 -1.08 15.20 12.02
C HIS A 366 -1.49 14.39 13.24
N LEU A 367 -0.61 13.52 13.77
CA LEU A 367 -0.88 12.82 15.03
C LEU A 367 -0.96 13.79 16.21
N ALA A 368 -0.09 14.80 16.28
CA ALA A 368 -0.16 15.83 17.31
C ALA A 368 -1.43 16.69 17.21
N ILE A 369 -1.89 17.00 15.98
CA ILE A 369 -3.17 17.69 15.75
C ILE A 369 -4.34 16.83 16.22
N LEU A 370 -4.33 15.52 15.96
CA LEU A 370 -5.38 14.61 16.40
C LEU A 370 -5.42 14.51 17.94
N ASP A 371 -4.27 14.53 18.62
CA ASP A 371 -4.21 14.64 20.08
C ASP A 371 -4.86 15.93 20.59
N ALA A 372 -4.60 17.07 19.94
CA ALA A 372 -5.22 18.35 20.28
C ALA A 372 -6.74 18.35 20.04
N LEU A 373 -7.20 17.72 18.95
CA LEU A 373 -8.62 17.59 18.61
C LEU A 373 -9.38 16.71 19.61
N GLU A 374 -8.77 15.62 20.08
CA GLU A 374 -9.33 14.79 21.15
C GLU A 374 -9.37 15.54 22.49
N GLY A 375 -8.34 16.34 22.77
CA GLY A 375 -8.19 17.09 24.02
C GLY A 375 -9.12 18.31 24.17
N ALA A 376 -9.58 18.91 23.07
CA ALA A 376 -10.40 20.13 23.09
C ALA A 376 -11.75 19.94 23.83
N GLY A 377 -12.30 18.72 23.83
CA GLY A 377 -13.59 18.41 24.43
C GLY A 377 -14.76 19.21 23.83
N PRO A 378 -15.97 19.10 24.42
CA PRO A 378 -17.16 19.78 23.89
C PRO A 378 -17.26 21.27 24.30
N ARG A 379 -16.53 21.69 25.34
CA ARG A 379 -16.54 23.05 25.90
C ARG A 379 -15.11 23.46 26.27
N PRO A 380 -14.32 23.93 25.30
CA PRO A 380 -12.96 24.42 25.56
C PRO A 380 -12.96 25.57 26.57
N ALA A 381 -11.94 25.66 27.42
CA ALA A 381 -11.82 26.75 28.40
C ALA A 381 -11.23 28.01 27.76
N THR A 382 -10.44 27.86 26.70
CA THR A 382 -9.80 28.96 25.96
C THR A 382 -10.07 28.87 24.47
N PHE A 383 -9.86 29.97 23.75
CA PHE A 383 -9.96 29.98 22.29
C PHE A 383 -8.92 29.04 21.67
N GLU A 384 -7.71 29.02 22.21
CA GLU A 384 -6.59 28.21 21.74
C GLU A 384 -6.87 26.71 21.85
N GLU A 385 -7.56 26.28 22.92
CA GLU A 385 -8.00 24.88 23.07
C GLU A 385 -9.07 24.48 22.05
N GLY A 386 -9.96 25.41 21.68
CA GLY A 386 -11.04 25.15 20.72
C GLY A 386 -10.65 25.36 19.25
N ALA A 387 -9.61 26.16 18.98
CA ALA A 387 -9.15 26.52 17.65
C ALA A 387 -8.88 25.32 16.73
N PRO A 388 -8.30 24.18 17.19
CA PRO A 388 -8.11 23.01 16.34
C PRO A 388 -9.40 22.48 15.70
N LEU A 389 -10.53 22.50 16.42
CA LEU A 389 -11.82 22.05 15.89
C LEU A 389 -12.29 22.93 14.72
N ILE A 390 -12.06 24.25 14.84
CA ILE A 390 -12.39 25.22 13.79
C ILE A 390 -11.50 25.02 12.57
N LEU A 391 -10.18 24.92 12.78
CA LEU A 391 -9.20 24.73 11.70
C LEU A 391 -9.43 23.39 10.97
N SER A 392 -9.72 22.31 11.70
CA SER A 392 -10.07 21.01 11.09
C SER A 392 -11.31 21.09 10.20
N GLN A 393 -12.32 21.87 10.60
CA GLN A 393 -13.54 22.03 9.82
C GLN A 393 -13.35 22.96 8.60
N LEU A 394 -12.58 24.04 8.76
CA LEU A 394 -12.19 24.91 7.65
C LEU A 394 -11.34 24.17 6.61
N ALA A 395 -10.42 23.32 7.05
CA ALA A 395 -9.61 22.49 6.17
C ALA A 395 -10.48 21.50 5.39
N ALA A 396 -11.51 20.93 6.05
CA ALA A 396 -12.49 20.08 5.39
C ALA A 396 -13.29 20.85 4.32
N ALA A 397 -13.76 22.07 4.64
CA ALA A 397 -14.46 22.93 3.68
C ALA A 397 -13.60 23.26 2.45
N ARG A 398 -12.31 23.55 2.65
CA ARG A 398 -11.37 23.80 1.55
C ARG A 398 -11.13 22.58 0.68
N ARG A 399 -10.99 21.39 1.29
CA ARG A 399 -10.87 20.13 0.56
C ARG A 399 -12.12 19.86 -0.29
N ALA A 400 -13.31 20.03 0.28
CA ALA A 400 -14.57 19.88 -0.44
C ALA A 400 -14.66 20.84 -1.63
N LEU A 401 -14.29 22.12 -1.45
CA LEU A 401 -14.22 23.09 -2.54
C LEU A 401 -13.24 22.66 -3.65
N ALA A 402 -12.03 22.20 -3.27
CA ALA A 402 -11.03 21.71 -4.22
C ALA A 402 -11.46 20.44 -4.97
N GLN A 403 -12.38 19.67 -4.39
CA GLN A 403 -12.98 18.47 -4.99
C GLN A 403 -14.28 18.78 -5.77
N ALA A 404 -14.66 20.05 -5.86
CA ALA A 404 -15.91 20.52 -6.44
C ALA A 404 -17.18 19.98 -5.73
N ASP A 405 -17.06 19.55 -4.47
CA ASP A 405 -18.19 19.27 -3.59
C ASP A 405 -18.66 20.56 -2.90
N LEU A 406 -19.43 21.34 -3.66
CA LEU A 406 -19.76 22.72 -3.30
C LEU A 406 -20.76 22.80 -2.14
N ASP A 407 -21.63 21.81 -2.01
CA ASP A 407 -22.64 21.78 -0.95
C ASP A 407 -21.97 21.54 0.40
N ASP A 408 -21.11 20.51 0.49
CA ASP A 408 -20.32 20.23 1.68
C ASP A 408 -19.36 21.37 2.01
N ALA A 409 -18.73 21.99 1.01
CA ALA A 409 -17.89 23.17 1.23
C ALA A 409 -18.65 24.28 1.96
N VAL A 410 -19.87 24.62 1.50
CA VAL A 410 -20.69 25.67 2.12
C VAL A 410 -21.15 25.27 3.52
N LEU A 411 -21.63 24.04 3.70
CA LEU A 411 -22.09 23.54 4.99
C LEU A 411 -20.98 23.54 6.04
N LEU A 412 -19.81 23.02 5.67
CA LEU A 412 -18.64 22.96 6.56
C LEU A 412 -18.13 24.36 6.90
N TYR A 413 -18.03 25.26 5.93
CA TYR A 413 -17.55 26.62 6.16
C TYR A 413 -18.54 27.44 7.01
N HIS A 414 -19.84 27.32 6.76
CA HIS A 414 -20.88 27.91 7.61
C HIS A 414 -20.79 27.39 9.03
N GLY A 415 -20.69 26.06 9.21
CA GLY A 415 -20.57 25.48 10.54
C GLY A 415 -19.29 25.89 11.26
N ALA A 416 -18.19 26.17 10.54
CA ALA A 416 -16.97 26.67 11.14
C ALA A 416 -17.16 28.10 11.68
N VAL A 417 -17.86 28.97 10.93
CA VAL A 417 -18.22 30.32 11.40
C VAL A 417 -19.11 30.23 12.64
N GLU A 418 -20.13 29.38 12.63
CA GLU A 418 -21.03 29.20 13.77
C GLU A 418 -20.26 28.77 15.01
N ARG A 419 -19.42 27.73 14.89
CA ARG A 419 -18.59 27.24 16.00
C ARG A 419 -17.58 28.27 16.50
N VAL A 420 -16.99 29.10 15.63
CA VAL A 420 -16.02 30.10 16.10
C VAL A 420 -16.70 31.25 16.83
N VAL A 421 -17.90 31.64 16.37
CA VAL A 421 -18.73 32.64 17.07
C VAL A 421 -19.10 32.11 18.44
N ASP A 422 -19.59 30.88 18.53
CA ASP A 422 -19.92 30.22 19.80
C ASP A 422 -18.71 30.11 20.71
N LEU A 423 -17.55 29.69 20.18
CA LEU A 423 -16.31 29.57 20.95
C LEU A 423 -15.86 30.91 21.53
N VAL A 424 -15.92 31.99 20.75
CA VAL A 424 -15.52 33.32 21.22
C VAL A 424 -16.52 33.85 22.27
N LEU A 425 -17.82 33.70 22.03
CA LEU A 425 -18.86 34.11 22.97
C LEU A 425 -18.76 33.34 24.30
N TRP A 426 -18.51 32.04 24.22
CA TRP A 426 -18.28 31.18 25.38
C TRP A 426 -17.01 31.57 26.16
N THR A 427 -15.86 31.61 25.48
CA THR A 427 -14.55 31.76 26.16
C THR A 427 -14.27 33.17 26.66
N ARG A 428 -14.79 34.21 25.98
CA ARG A 428 -14.58 35.61 26.39
C ARG A 428 -15.69 36.17 27.26
N PHE A 429 -16.92 35.70 27.07
CA PHE A 429 -18.10 36.30 27.70
C PHE A 429 -18.93 35.31 28.53
N GLY A 430 -18.56 34.03 28.59
CA GLY A 430 -19.28 33.02 29.37
C GLY A 430 -20.66 32.67 28.81
N LEU A 431 -20.95 33.05 27.56
CA LEU A 431 -22.27 32.84 26.95
C LEU A 431 -22.36 31.44 26.34
N ASP A 432 -23.25 30.62 26.90
CA ASP A 432 -23.62 29.31 26.37
C ASP A 432 -24.58 29.46 25.17
N ASP A 433 -24.33 28.74 24.08
CA ASP A 433 -25.13 28.83 22.85
C ASP A 433 -26.59 28.37 23.04
N ARG A 434 -26.83 27.39 23.91
CA ARG A 434 -28.15 26.78 24.09
C ARG A 434 -28.95 27.46 25.17
N ASN A 435 -28.29 27.85 26.26
CA ASN A 435 -28.90 28.51 27.41
C ASN A 435 -28.07 29.72 27.86
N PRO A 436 -28.01 30.78 27.04
CA PRO A 436 -27.21 31.96 27.34
C PRO A 436 -27.78 32.74 28.54
N ASP A 437 -26.90 33.12 29.46
CA ASP A 437 -27.22 34.11 30.48
C ASP A 437 -26.82 35.51 29.99
N PHE A 438 -27.72 36.18 29.26
CA PHE A 438 -27.48 37.54 28.77
C PHE A 438 -27.34 38.58 29.89
N SER A 439 -27.74 38.28 31.13
CA SER A 439 -27.56 39.20 32.25
C SER A 439 -26.11 39.25 32.74
N SER A 440 -25.30 38.26 32.38
CA SER A 440 -23.88 38.19 32.71
C SER A 440 -22.98 39.13 31.89
N VAL A 441 -23.53 39.76 30.84
CA VAL A 441 -22.79 40.65 29.93
C VAL A 441 -23.41 42.04 29.88
N SER A 442 -22.56 43.08 29.79
CA SER A 442 -23.00 44.45 29.57
C SER A 442 -23.23 44.70 28.08
N LEU A 443 -24.46 44.57 27.62
CA LEU A 443 -24.84 44.79 26.22
C LEU A 443 -25.28 46.24 25.98
N ASP A 444 -24.61 46.94 25.06
CA ASP A 444 -25.12 48.20 24.52
C ASP A 444 -26.29 47.92 23.58
N GLN A 445 -27.50 48.13 24.08
CA GLN A 445 -28.73 47.85 23.33
C GLN A 445 -28.86 48.71 22.07
N ALA A 446 -28.44 49.98 22.11
CA ALA A 446 -28.53 50.86 20.95
C ALA A 446 -27.60 50.38 19.82
N ARG A 447 -26.40 49.95 20.19
CA ARG A 447 -25.47 49.32 19.24
C ARG A 447 -25.99 47.99 18.74
N PHE A 448 -26.51 47.13 19.62
CA PHE A 448 -27.08 45.85 19.23
C PHE A 448 -28.19 46.04 18.19
N ASP A 449 -29.13 46.96 18.45
CA ASP A 449 -30.25 47.26 17.56
C ASP A 449 -29.79 47.88 16.23
N ALA A 450 -28.69 48.65 16.21
CA ALA A 450 -28.10 49.20 14.98
C ALA A 450 -27.52 48.12 14.06
N VAL A 451 -27.04 47.01 14.61
CA VAL A 451 -26.43 45.90 13.86
C VAL A 451 -27.50 44.95 13.30
N GLY A 452 -28.65 44.87 13.96
CA GLY A 452 -29.76 43.98 13.57
C GLY A 452 -30.15 44.07 12.08
N PRO A 453 -30.40 45.26 11.51
CA PRO A 453 -30.71 45.43 10.09
C PRO A 453 -29.59 44.97 9.14
N LEU A 454 -28.33 44.96 9.58
CA LEU A 454 -27.21 44.49 8.77
C LEU A 454 -27.22 42.96 8.62
N VAL A 455 -27.65 42.25 9.66
CA VAL A 455 -27.63 40.77 9.71
C VAL A 455 -28.96 40.16 9.24
N PHE A 456 -30.09 40.74 9.65
CA PHE A 456 -31.43 40.21 9.38
C PHE A 456 -32.06 40.89 8.16
N ASP A 457 -32.99 40.20 7.51
CA ASP A 457 -33.78 40.78 6.40
C ASP A 457 -35.03 41.52 6.93
N ARG A 458 -35.52 41.10 8.11
CA ARG A 458 -36.53 41.77 8.92
C ARG A 458 -36.04 41.77 10.35
N TYR A 459 -35.86 42.95 10.93
CA TYR A 459 -35.34 43.12 12.29
C TYR A 459 -36.31 43.94 13.13
N GLU A 460 -36.57 43.46 14.35
CA GLU A 460 -37.34 44.17 15.36
C GLU A 460 -36.42 44.46 16.56
N PRO A 461 -36.28 45.73 16.98
CA PRO A 461 -35.46 46.08 18.14
C PRO A 461 -35.88 45.35 19.40
N GLY A 462 -34.91 44.94 20.21
CA GLY A 462 -35.21 44.26 21.46
C GLY A 462 -34.02 43.55 22.08
N ALA A 463 -34.13 43.27 23.38
CA ALA A 463 -33.12 42.51 24.11
C ALA A 463 -32.96 41.10 23.51
N PRO A 464 -31.73 40.55 23.48
CA PRO A 464 -31.50 39.19 23.00
C PRO A 464 -32.26 38.18 23.88
N ARG A 465 -32.85 37.18 23.24
CA ARG A 465 -33.62 36.10 23.88
C ARG A 465 -33.41 34.79 23.15
N GLY A 466 -33.59 33.68 23.87
CA GLY A 466 -33.48 32.33 23.30
C GLY A 466 -32.03 31.90 23.04
N PRO A 467 -31.85 30.79 22.31
CA PRO A 467 -30.52 30.28 21.99
C PRO A 467 -29.76 31.21 21.03
N ILE A 468 -28.43 31.18 21.12
CA ILE A 468 -27.51 31.81 20.17
C ILE A 468 -27.45 30.89 18.94
N LEU A 469 -27.86 31.42 17.80
CA LEU A 469 -27.82 30.80 16.49
C LEU A 469 -26.90 31.63 15.59
N TYR A 470 -26.60 31.15 14.39
CA TYR A 470 -25.71 31.85 13.44
C TYR A 470 -25.91 33.38 13.34
N ARG A 471 -27.14 33.85 13.07
CA ARG A 471 -27.40 35.28 12.83
C ARG A 471 -27.31 36.12 14.11
N ASN A 472 -28.00 35.74 15.19
CA ASN A 472 -27.93 36.50 16.45
C ASN A 472 -26.56 36.36 17.12
N GLY A 473 -25.83 35.26 16.92
CA GLY A 473 -24.43 35.12 17.33
C GLY A 473 -23.51 36.13 16.64
N ILE A 474 -23.64 36.32 15.32
CA ILE A 474 -22.90 37.36 14.58
C ILE A 474 -23.24 38.76 15.11
N GLN A 475 -24.52 39.06 15.33
CA GLN A 475 -24.96 40.34 15.89
C GLN A 475 -24.36 40.57 17.29
N LEU A 476 -24.43 39.57 18.17
CA LEU A 476 -23.85 39.61 19.52
C LEU A 476 -22.34 39.81 19.47
N LEU A 477 -21.63 39.03 18.66
CA LEU A 477 -20.17 39.09 18.56
C LEU A 477 -19.71 40.46 18.08
N HIS A 478 -20.33 41.02 17.03
CA HIS A 478 -19.97 42.37 16.56
C HIS A 478 -20.26 43.44 17.63
N THR A 479 -21.35 43.27 18.39
CA THR A 479 -21.73 44.23 19.44
C THR A 479 -20.74 44.19 20.62
N LEU A 480 -20.37 43.00 21.06
CA LEU A 480 -19.52 42.77 22.24
C LEU A 480 -18.01 42.85 21.94
N ALA A 481 -17.58 42.49 20.72
CA ALA A 481 -16.18 42.42 20.30
C ALA A 481 -16.00 42.88 18.83
N PRO A 482 -16.25 44.17 18.53
CA PRO A 482 -16.15 44.71 17.16
C PRO A 482 -14.74 44.65 16.56
N GLU A 483 -13.71 44.56 17.40
CA GLU A 483 -12.32 44.38 16.98
C GLU A 483 -12.07 42.99 16.37
N LEU A 484 -12.91 42.00 16.69
CA LEU A 484 -12.83 40.65 16.14
C LEU A 484 -13.71 40.49 14.89
N LEU A 485 -14.89 41.10 14.91
CA LEU A 485 -15.85 41.06 13.81
C LEU A 485 -16.20 42.48 13.38
N ALA A 486 -15.64 42.92 12.26
CA ALA A 486 -15.84 44.28 11.77
C ALA A 486 -17.15 44.39 10.97
N GLU A 487 -17.70 45.60 10.83
CA GLU A 487 -18.97 45.83 10.14
C GLU A 487 -18.94 45.32 8.69
N GLN A 488 -17.83 45.51 7.99
CA GLN A 488 -17.64 45.08 6.60
C GLN A 488 -17.71 43.55 6.41
N ASP A 489 -17.53 42.75 7.47
CA ASP A 489 -17.58 41.29 7.41
C ASP A 489 -19.02 40.75 7.47
N ILE A 490 -19.95 41.55 7.99
CA ILE A 490 -21.34 41.14 8.21
C ILE A 490 -22.01 40.78 6.89
N GLY A 491 -21.78 41.58 5.83
CA GLY A 491 -22.33 41.34 4.50
C GLY A 491 -21.91 39.97 3.93
N PRO A 492 -20.61 39.66 3.83
CA PRO A 492 -20.11 38.34 3.45
C PRO A 492 -20.68 37.19 4.28
N LEU A 493 -20.73 37.32 5.61
CA LEU A 493 -21.26 36.28 6.51
C LEU A 493 -22.77 36.08 6.34
N LYS A 494 -23.53 37.15 6.09
CA LYS A 494 -24.95 37.09 5.73
C LYS A 494 -25.15 36.38 4.39
N GLY A 495 -24.27 36.64 3.42
CA GLY A 495 -24.24 35.95 2.12
C GLY A 495 -24.02 34.44 2.27
N LEU A 496 -23.05 34.03 3.09
CA LEU A 496 -22.81 32.62 3.42
C LEU A 496 -24.04 31.96 4.08
N GLY A 497 -24.65 32.64 5.06
CA GLY A 497 -25.87 32.16 5.72
C GLY A 497 -27.04 31.99 4.74
N ARG A 498 -27.19 32.91 3.78
CA ARG A 498 -28.21 32.79 2.70
C ARG A 498 -27.92 31.58 1.81
N MET A 499 -26.68 31.41 1.37
CA MET A 499 -26.26 30.28 0.52
C MET A 499 -26.56 28.93 1.20
N ARG A 500 -26.22 28.79 2.48
CA ARG A 500 -26.54 27.60 3.28
C ARG A 500 -28.06 27.39 3.41
N ASN A 501 -28.83 28.44 3.62
CA ASN A 501 -30.29 28.32 3.74
C ASN A 501 -30.96 27.89 2.43
N GLU A 502 -30.48 28.39 1.29
CA GLU A 502 -30.94 27.97 -0.04
C GLU A 502 -30.63 26.48 -0.34
N LEU A 503 -29.56 25.94 0.26
CA LEU A 503 -29.22 24.52 0.20
C LEU A 503 -30.08 23.65 1.12
N VAL A 504 -30.25 24.04 2.39
CA VAL A 504 -30.81 23.17 3.45
C VAL A 504 -32.33 23.28 3.58
N HIS A 505 -32.90 24.46 3.36
CA HIS A 505 -34.29 24.75 3.71
C HIS A 505 -35.23 24.88 2.48
N GLY A 506 -34.72 24.70 1.27
CA GLY A 506 -35.52 24.64 0.05
C GLY A 506 -36.10 23.24 -0.19
N LEU A 507 -37.32 23.17 -0.76
CA LEU A 507 -37.87 21.91 -1.28
C LEU A 507 -37.02 21.35 -2.44
N VAL A 508 -36.37 22.24 -3.19
CA VAL A 508 -35.38 21.91 -4.22
C VAL A 508 -34.09 22.64 -3.85
N PRO A 509 -33.01 21.91 -3.52
CA PRO A 509 -31.72 22.52 -3.21
C PRO A 509 -31.23 23.36 -4.39
N ARG A 510 -30.75 24.57 -4.10
CA ARG A 510 -30.08 25.40 -5.11
C ARG A 510 -28.58 25.30 -4.92
N HIS A 511 -27.93 24.56 -5.81
CA HIS A 511 -26.48 24.39 -5.79
C HIS A 511 -25.75 25.69 -6.17
N PRO A 512 -24.78 26.15 -5.37
CA PRO A 512 -24.00 27.34 -5.68
C PRO A 512 -23.00 27.04 -6.81
N ARG A 513 -22.52 28.09 -7.49
CA ARG A 513 -21.41 27.95 -8.44
C ARG A 513 -20.07 28.00 -7.72
N ALA A 514 -19.07 27.27 -8.21
CA ALA A 514 -17.73 27.24 -7.60
C ALA A 514 -17.12 28.65 -7.42
N THR A 515 -17.32 29.54 -8.40
CA THR A 515 -16.85 30.94 -8.33
C THR A 515 -17.57 31.75 -7.25
N GLU A 516 -18.84 31.45 -6.95
CA GLU A 516 -19.60 32.10 -5.89
C GLU A 516 -19.10 31.65 -4.52
N VAL A 517 -18.91 30.34 -4.31
CA VAL A 517 -18.38 29.78 -3.06
C VAL A 517 -16.98 30.34 -2.78
N ALA A 518 -16.08 30.28 -3.76
CA ALA A 518 -14.72 30.81 -3.63
C ALA A 518 -14.71 32.34 -3.36
N SER A 519 -15.62 33.10 -3.98
CA SER A 519 -15.78 34.53 -3.73
C SER A 519 -16.22 34.81 -2.29
N VAL A 520 -17.19 34.05 -1.76
CA VAL A 520 -17.64 34.17 -0.37
C VAL A 520 -16.50 33.83 0.59
N PHE A 521 -15.77 32.72 0.37
CA PHE A 521 -14.66 32.32 1.25
C PHE A 521 -13.57 33.39 1.30
N ARG A 522 -13.19 33.98 0.15
CA ARG A 522 -12.23 35.09 0.10
C ARG A 522 -12.72 36.32 0.84
N LYS A 523 -14.01 36.66 0.72
CA LYS A 523 -14.59 37.82 1.42
C LYS A 523 -14.73 37.61 2.93
N VAL A 524 -14.80 36.36 3.41
CA VAL A 524 -14.82 36.03 4.84
C VAL A 524 -13.40 35.87 5.41
N ALA A 525 -12.37 35.68 4.58
CA ALA A 525 -10.98 35.54 5.03
C ALA A 525 -10.48 36.65 5.99
N PRO A 526 -10.84 37.94 5.85
CA PRO A 526 -10.45 38.97 6.80
C PRO A 526 -10.96 38.74 8.24
N PHE A 527 -12.15 38.14 8.39
CA PHE A 527 -12.69 37.75 9.70
C PHE A 527 -11.82 36.68 10.36
N TRP A 528 -11.43 35.65 9.60
CA TRP A 528 -10.48 34.64 10.08
C TRP A 528 -9.12 35.24 10.43
N ALA A 529 -8.59 36.13 9.59
CA ALA A 529 -7.33 36.81 9.84
C ALA A 529 -7.34 37.58 11.17
N ARG A 530 -8.43 38.27 11.54
CA ARG A 530 -8.53 38.94 12.85
C ARG A 530 -8.47 37.96 14.02
N LEU A 531 -9.19 36.84 13.92
CA LEU A 531 -9.25 35.84 14.98
C LEU A 531 -7.92 35.09 15.19
N PHE A 532 -7.18 34.84 14.12
CA PHE A 532 -5.96 34.04 14.14
C PHE A 532 -4.67 34.88 14.06
N GLY A 533 -4.76 36.20 14.29
CA GLY A 533 -3.59 37.07 14.43
C GLY A 533 -2.87 37.41 13.11
N GLY A 534 -3.60 37.45 12.00
CA GLY A 534 -3.14 37.82 10.67
C GLY A 534 -3.50 36.78 9.61
N LEU A 535 -3.55 37.20 8.35
CA LEU A 535 -3.87 36.30 7.24
C LEU A 535 -2.79 35.23 7.06
N ASP A 536 -1.51 35.61 7.08
CA ASP A 536 -0.40 34.67 6.89
C ASP A 536 -0.36 33.60 8.00
N ARG A 537 -0.61 34.00 9.24
CA ARG A 537 -0.66 33.07 10.38
C ARG A 537 -1.84 32.12 10.26
N PHE A 538 -3.02 32.63 9.89
CA PHE A 538 -4.21 31.81 9.65
C PHE A 538 -3.95 30.78 8.54
N GLU A 539 -3.40 31.21 7.41
CA GLU A 539 -3.12 30.33 6.28
C GLU A 539 -2.08 29.27 6.62
N ALA A 540 -1.01 29.64 7.34
CA ALA A 540 0.01 28.70 7.80
C ALA A 540 -0.59 27.64 8.74
N GLN A 541 -1.37 28.07 9.74
CA GLN A 541 -2.04 27.14 10.66
C GLN A 541 -3.02 26.22 9.93
N LEU A 542 -3.71 26.72 8.91
CA LEU A 542 -4.67 25.92 8.15
C LEU A 542 -3.98 24.91 7.21
N ALA A 543 -2.78 25.22 6.71
CA ALA A 543 -1.97 24.33 5.91
C ALA A 543 -1.49 23.08 6.67
N ASP A 544 -1.35 23.18 8.00
CA ASP A 544 -1.02 22.04 8.87
C ASP A 544 -2.13 20.97 8.90
N TYR A 545 -3.37 21.32 8.52
CA TYR A 545 -4.52 20.41 8.46
C TYR A 545 -4.77 19.85 7.05
N ALA A 546 -3.89 20.18 6.08
CA ALA A 546 -4.01 19.68 4.71
C ALA A 546 -3.60 18.20 4.64
N PHE A 547 -4.44 17.39 4.01
CA PHE A 547 -4.16 15.97 3.81
C PHE A 547 -3.09 15.80 2.73
N PRO A 548 -2.22 14.78 2.82
CA PRO A 548 -1.20 14.53 1.82
C PRO A 548 -1.84 14.18 0.46
N ARG A 549 -1.12 14.46 -0.63
CA ARG A 549 -1.44 13.96 -1.98
C ARG A 549 -0.56 12.75 -2.28
N LEU A 550 -1.15 11.63 -2.65
CA LEU A 550 -0.42 10.37 -2.82
C LEU A 550 0.15 10.18 -4.22
N THR A 551 -0.42 10.80 -5.26
CA THR A 551 0.06 10.63 -6.64
C THR A 551 1.29 11.46 -7.03
N GLY A 552 1.86 12.26 -6.14
CA GLY A 552 3.15 12.93 -6.38
C GLY A 552 3.15 13.97 -7.52
N GLU A 553 1.99 14.32 -8.08
CA GLU A 553 1.87 15.52 -8.90
C GLU A 553 2.05 16.71 -7.97
N ALA A 554 3.29 17.21 -7.91
CA ALA A 554 3.61 18.49 -7.30
C ALA A 554 2.59 19.51 -7.83
N GLU A 555 1.92 20.21 -6.91
CA GLU A 555 0.97 21.26 -7.23
C GLU A 555 1.60 22.18 -8.28
N VAL A 556 1.10 22.12 -9.52
CA VAL A 556 1.14 23.29 -10.38
C VAL A 556 0.28 24.29 -9.63
N ALA A 557 0.93 25.16 -8.88
CA ALA A 557 0.30 26.17 -8.03
C ALA A 557 -0.66 27.01 -8.89
N GLY A 558 -1.91 26.57 -8.93
CA GLY A 558 -3.02 27.30 -9.53
C GLY A 558 -3.43 28.37 -8.52
N GLY A 559 -2.84 29.56 -8.67
CA GLY A 559 -3.35 30.76 -8.02
C GLY A 559 -4.84 30.93 -8.36
N ALA A 560 -5.66 31.05 -7.31
CA ALA A 560 -7.08 31.36 -7.38
C ALA A 560 -7.38 32.70 -6.68
#